data_AF-A0A2G5UKC5-F1
#
_entry.id   AF-A0A2G5UKC5-F1
#
_cell.length_a   1.000
_cell.length_b   1.000
_cell.length_c   1.000
_cell.angle_alpha   90.00
_cell.angle_beta   90.00
_cell.angle_gamma   90.00
#
_symmetry.space_group_name_H-M   'P 1'
#
loop_
_entity.id
_entity.type
_entity.pdbx_description
1 polymer ?
#
loop_
_entity_poly.entity_id
_entity_poly.type
_entity_poly.pdbx_seq_one_letter_code
_entity_poly.pdbx_strand_id
1 'polypeptide(L)'
;MPLDSSQMFCAVLISIMLSLFIKSVVFPEKTKRIRKTDVRKNNNNTVNAAMTNRKSSDTLKTLLELHDVMELRNLSMVELQTFNGQFSKLTDRYWREIFRRQNDAHHPDHINVSRLQTSNIITVLDENLPQGAIQELTITGLVPKPFSSRRCEVMRYLRERLSSSPNVELTFQGDALRITNPENQNSAANKDE
;
A
#
# COMPACT_ATOMS: atom_id res chain seq x y z
N MET A 1 -25.91 9.31 47.36
CA MET A 1 -25.69 10.14 46.16
C MET A 1 -25.53 9.21 44.97
N PRO A 2 -26.35 9.33 43.91
CA PRO A 2 -26.24 8.44 42.75
C PRO A 2 -24.92 8.74 42.02
N LEU A 3 -24.10 7.72 41.76
CA LEU A 3 -22.87 7.87 41.00
C LEU A 3 -23.21 8.36 39.59
N ASP A 4 -22.53 9.41 39.16
CA ASP A 4 -22.69 9.99 37.84
C ASP A 4 -22.21 9.01 36.77
N SER A 5 -23.03 8.83 35.74
CA SER A 5 -22.78 7.92 34.61
C SER A 5 -21.44 8.18 33.89
N SER A 6 -20.96 9.42 33.94
CA SER A 6 -19.64 9.84 33.46
C SER A 6 -18.49 9.21 34.26
N GLN A 7 -18.65 9.07 35.58
CA GLN A 7 -17.64 8.49 36.46
C GLN A 7 -17.57 6.97 36.32
N MET A 8 -18.71 6.32 36.07
CA MET A 8 -18.78 4.88 35.77
C MET A 8 -18.05 4.55 34.47
N PHE A 9 -18.20 5.37 33.43
CA PHE A 9 -17.49 5.20 32.16
C PHE A 9 -15.97 5.38 32.33
N CYS A 10 -15.54 6.41 33.08
CA CYS A 10 -14.13 6.61 33.39
C CYS A 10 -13.54 5.44 34.19
N ALA A 11 -14.27 4.90 35.18
CA ALA A 11 -13.83 3.74 35.95
C ALA A 11 -13.64 2.49 35.07
N VAL A 12 -14.53 2.27 34.10
CA VAL A 12 -14.41 1.17 33.13
C VAL A 12 -13.19 1.35 32.23
N LEU A 13 -12.97 2.55 31.69
CA LEU A 13 -11.79 2.84 30.87
C LEU A 13 -10.48 2.64 31.63
N ILE A 14 -10.41 3.12 32.87
CA ILE A 14 -9.24 2.95 33.74
C ILE A 14 -9.00 1.46 34.01
N SER A 15 -10.05 0.68 34.29
CA SER A 15 -9.94 -0.76 34.51
C SER A 15 -9.40 -1.50 33.28
N ILE A 16 -9.88 -1.16 32.08
CA ILE A 16 -9.41 -1.76 30.83
C ILE A 16 -7.93 -1.43 30.60
N MET A 17 -7.54 -0.16 30.74
CA MET A 17 -6.15 0.28 30.56
C MET A 17 -5.21 -0.40 31.56
N LEU A 18 -5.62 -0.53 32.83
CA LEU A 18 -4.83 -1.21 33.85
C LEU A 18 -4.65 -2.71 33.54
N SER A 19 -5.70 -3.37 33.01
CA SER A 19 -5.63 -4.79 32.62
C SER A 19 -4.66 -5.04 31.46
N LEU A 20 -4.60 -4.12 30.48
CA LEU A 20 -3.66 -4.17 29.37
C LEU A 20 -2.23 -3.92 29.84
N PHE A 21 -2.05 -2.98 30.77
CA PHE A 21 -0.74 -2.69 31.35
C PHE A 21 -0.21 -3.90 32.16
N ILE A 22 -1.03 -4.51 33.01
CA ILE A 22 -0.64 -5.71 33.77
C ILE A 22 -0.30 -6.89 32.84
N LYS A 23 -1.05 -7.09 31.74
CA LYS A 23 -0.69 -8.10 30.72
C LYS A 23 0.69 -7.84 30.12
N SER A 24 1.05 -6.58 29.86
CA SER A 24 2.37 -6.21 29.30
C SER A 24 3.53 -6.39 30.28
N VAL A 25 3.27 -6.26 31.59
CA VAL A 25 4.31 -6.35 32.65
C VAL A 25 4.46 -7.78 33.18
N VAL A 26 3.36 -8.52 33.36
CA VAL A 26 3.37 -9.87 33.98
C VAL A 26 3.65 -10.97 32.97
N PHE A 27 3.28 -10.79 31.70
CA PHE A 27 3.68 -11.67 30.60
C PHE A 27 4.53 -10.88 29.61
N PRO A 28 5.83 -10.66 29.90
CA PRO A 28 6.75 -10.26 28.85
C PRO A 28 6.78 -11.40 27.85
N GLU A 29 6.05 -11.23 26.75
CA GLU A 29 6.05 -12.13 25.61
C GLU A 29 7.51 -12.32 25.21
N LYS A 30 8.08 -13.50 25.48
CA LYS A 30 9.48 -13.79 25.23
C LYS A 30 9.70 -13.62 23.73
N THR A 31 10.34 -12.52 23.36
CA THR A 31 10.85 -12.28 22.03
C THR A 31 11.67 -13.51 21.64
N LYS A 32 11.16 -14.31 20.69
CA LYS A 32 11.91 -15.44 20.12
C LYS A 32 13.14 -14.85 19.44
N ARG A 33 14.26 -14.88 20.17
CA ARG A 33 15.60 -14.63 19.65
C ARG A 33 15.83 -15.64 18.53
N ILE A 34 15.87 -15.18 17.28
CA ILE A 34 16.39 -15.99 16.17
C ILE A 34 17.89 -16.12 16.41
N ARG A 35 18.29 -17.14 17.18
CA ARG A 35 19.66 -17.63 17.16
C ARG A 35 19.85 -18.37 15.85
N LYS A 36 20.74 -17.86 14.99
CA LYS A 36 21.41 -18.70 13.99
C LYS A 36 22.00 -19.88 14.74
N THR A 37 21.43 -21.05 14.52
CA THR A 37 21.89 -22.30 15.09
C THR A 37 22.31 -23.13 13.89
N ASP A 38 23.61 -23.24 13.66
CA ASP A 38 24.18 -24.30 12.84
C ASP A 38 23.75 -25.63 13.46
N VAL A 39 22.74 -26.27 12.85
CA VAL A 39 22.30 -27.60 13.24
C VAL A 39 22.45 -28.52 12.04
N ARG A 40 23.59 -29.20 12.10
CA ARG A 40 23.87 -30.51 11.51
C ARG A 40 22.62 -31.41 11.56
N LYS A 41 22.05 -31.64 10.38
CA LYS A 41 21.46 -32.89 9.87
C LYS A 41 20.73 -33.77 10.91
N ASN A 42 19.39 -33.73 10.89
CA ASN A 42 18.60 -34.93 11.14
C ASN A 42 17.41 -34.97 10.18
N ASN A 43 17.58 -35.73 9.10
CA ASN A 43 16.52 -36.16 8.18
C ASN A 43 15.56 -37.04 8.97
N ASN A 44 14.26 -36.75 8.92
CA ASN A 44 13.16 -37.75 8.91
C ASN A 44 11.74 -37.11 8.89
N ASN A 45 11.59 -35.78 8.91
CA ASN A 45 10.28 -35.13 8.74
C ASN A 45 10.08 -34.40 7.39
N THR A 46 11.00 -34.53 6.44
CA THR A 46 10.96 -33.85 5.13
C THR A 46 10.01 -34.49 4.12
N VAL A 47 9.60 -35.75 4.31
CA VAL A 47 8.72 -36.44 3.34
C VAL A 47 7.28 -35.93 3.39
N ASN A 48 6.76 -35.64 4.59
CA ASN A 48 5.39 -35.15 4.75
C ASN A 48 5.23 -33.66 4.40
N ALA A 49 6.28 -32.85 4.59
CA ALA A 49 6.28 -31.44 4.18
C ALA A 49 6.44 -31.27 2.66
N ALA A 50 7.18 -32.17 1.98
CA ALA A 50 7.33 -32.14 0.53
C ALA A 50 6.06 -32.57 -0.22
N MET A 51 5.30 -33.53 0.32
CA MET A 51 4.04 -33.99 -0.29
C MET A 51 2.89 -32.99 -0.14
N THR A 52 2.83 -32.23 0.97
CA THR A 52 1.85 -31.15 1.15
C THR A 52 2.19 -29.90 0.34
N ASN A 53 3.49 -29.55 0.22
CA ASN A 53 3.92 -28.43 -0.64
C ASN A 53 3.73 -28.70 -2.14
N ARG A 54 3.86 -29.95 -2.60
CA ARG A 54 3.62 -30.28 -4.02
C ARG A 54 2.14 -30.12 -4.40
N LYS A 55 1.21 -30.62 -3.57
CA LYS A 55 -0.23 -30.49 -3.82
C LYS A 55 -0.73 -29.05 -3.74
N SER A 56 -0.21 -28.23 -2.82
CA SER A 56 -0.56 -26.80 -2.76
C SER A 56 0.02 -26.04 -3.95
N SER A 57 1.22 -26.37 -4.40
CA SER A 57 1.85 -25.80 -5.60
C SER A 57 1.05 -26.11 -6.87
N ASP A 58 0.60 -27.36 -7.05
CA ASP A 58 -0.14 -27.75 -8.25
C ASP A 58 -1.55 -27.14 -8.29
N THR A 59 -2.21 -27.02 -7.13
CA THR A 59 -3.49 -26.32 -7.02
C THR A 59 -3.33 -24.83 -7.32
N LEU A 60 -2.28 -24.19 -6.76
CA LEU A 60 -1.99 -22.77 -6.95
C LEU A 60 -1.60 -22.49 -8.41
N LYS A 61 -0.82 -23.37 -9.03
CA LYS A 61 -0.46 -23.30 -10.45
C LYS A 61 -1.69 -23.45 -11.36
N THR A 62 -2.54 -24.43 -11.10
CA THR A 62 -3.81 -24.59 -11.85
C THR A 62 -4.72 -23.37 -11.69
N LEU A 63 -4.75 -22.76 -10.49
CA LEU A 63 -5.57 -21.58 -10.21
C LEU A 63 -5.02 -20.32 -10.88
N LEU A 64 -3.69 -20.18 -10.96
CA LEU A 64 -3.01 -19.17 -11.77
C LEU A 64 -3.26 -19.37 -13.27
N GLU A 65 -3.15 -20.60 -13.76
CA GLU A 65 -3.41 -20.97 -15.17
C GLU A 65 -4.88 -20.70 -15.56
N LEU A 66 -5.85 -21.08 -14.73
CA LEU A 66 -7.28 -20.82 -14.98
C LEU A 66 -7.57 -19.32 -15.14
N HIS A 67 -6.89 -18.49 -14.34
CA HIS A 67 -7.00 -17.05 -14.42
C HIS A 67 -6.20 -16.44 -15.58
N ASP A 68 -5.19 -17.13 -16.08
CA ASP A 68 -4.44 -16.76 -17.29
C ASP A 68 -5.31 -16.92 -18.56
N VAL A 69 -6.27 -17.86 -18.56
CA VAL A 69 -7.14 -18.15 -19.71
C VAL A 69 -8.20 -17.06 -19.95
N MET A 70 -8.61 -16.31 -18.92
CA MET A 70 -9.52 -15.17 -19.09
C MET A 70 -8.74 -13.92 -19.46
N GLU A 71 -8.91 -13.43 -20.69
CA GLU A 71 -8.33 -12.14 -21.09
C GLU A 71 -8.83 -11.02 -20.17
N LEU A 72 -7.91 -10.42 -19.41
CA LEU A 72 -8.20 -9.36 -18.45
C LEU A 72 -8.97 -8.19 -19.07
N ARG A 73 -8.85 -7.98 -20.39
CA ARG A 73 -9.56 -6.95 -21.18
C ARG A 73 -11.07 -7.19 -21.28
N ASN A 74 -11.50 -8.44 -21.22
CA ASN A 74 -12.92 -8.80 -21.37
C ASN A 74 -13.69 -8.74 -20.04
N LEU A 75 -12.98 -8.63 -18.92
CA LEU A 75 -13.58 -8.43 -17.61
C LEU A 75 -14.10 -7.01 -17.44
N SER A 76 -15.23 -6.86 -16.76
CA SER A 76 -15.72 -5.57 -16.28
C SER A 76 -14.87 -5.04 -15.11
N MET A 77 -14.99 -3.74 -14.82
CA MET A 77 -14.29 -3.14 -13.67
C MET A 77 -14.68 -3.78 -12.34
N VAL A 78 -15.94 -4.20 -12.19
CA VAL A 78 -16.46 -4.83 -10.96
C VAL A 78 -15.85 -6.22 -10.77
N GLU A 79 -15.77 -7.01 -11.85
CA GLU A 79 -15.13 -8.33 -11.83
C GLU A 79 -13.64 -8.22 -11.51
N LEU A 80 -12.93 -7.28 -12.14
CA LEU A 80 -11.51 -7.02 -11.84
C LEU A 80 -11.29 -6.69 -10.37
N GLN A 81 -12.15 -5.85 -9.77
CA GLN A 81 -12.05 -5.51 -8.35
C GLN A 81 -12.32 -6.72 -7.44
N THR A 82 -13.29 -7.55 -7.83
CA THR A 82 -13.66 -8.77 -7.11
C THR A 82 -12.49 -9.77 -7.13
N PHE A 83 -11.92 -10.03 -8.31
CA PHE A 83 -10.78 -10.92 -8.47
C PHE A 83 -9.52 -10.37 -7.80
N ASN A 84 -9.26 -9.06 -7.86
CA ASN A 84 -8.16 -8.46 -7.11
C ASN A 84 -8.32 -8.70 -5.60
N GLY A 85 -9.54 -8.58 -5.06
CA GLY A 85 -9.81 -8.87 -3.65
C GLY A 85 -9.47 -10.33 -3.27
N GLN A 86 -9.77 -11.27 -4.15
CA GLN A 86 -9.55 -12.71 -3.92
C GLN A 86 -8.10 -13.14 -4.13
N PHE A 87 -7.42 -12.56 -5.13
CA PHE A 87 -6.15 -13.07 -5.64
C PHE A 87 -4.97 -12.08 -5.53
N SER A 88 -5.14 -10.94 -4.86
CA SER A 88 -4.08 -9.93 -4.67
C SER A 88 -2.77 -10.45 -4.07
N LYS A 89 -2.81 -11.54 -3.30
CA LYS A 89 -1.60 -12.19 -2.75
C LYS A 89 -0.86 -13.09 -3.74
N LEU A 90 -1.53 -13.48 -4.82
CA LEU A 90 -1.04 -14.44 -5.80
C LEU A 90 -0.61 -13.77 -7.11
N THR A 91 -1.28 -12.69 -7.48
CA THR A 91 -1.00 -11.98 -8.72
C THR A 91 -1.30 -10.50 -8.60
N ASP A 92 -0.51 -9.69 -9.31
CA ASP A 92 -0.66 -8.25 -9.44
C ASP A 92 -1.49 -7.84 -10.68
N ARG A 93 -1.75 -8.79 -11.57
CA ARG A 93 -2.38 -8.57 -12.87
C ARG A 93 -3.70 -7.79 -12.80
N TYR A 94 -4.55 -8.10 -11.82
CA TYR A 94 -5.86 -7.46 -11.70
C TYR A 94 -5.76 -5.99 -11.32
N TRP A 95 -4.95 -5.65 -10.32
CA TRP A 95 -4.81 -4.25 -9.94
C TRP A 95 -4.05 -3.46 -11.00
N ARG A 96 -3.12 -4.09 -11.72
CA ARG A 96 -2.44 -3.49 -12.87
C ARG A 96 -3.41 -3.15 -13.99
N GLU A 97 -4.32 -4.06 -14.34
CA GLU A 97 -5.35 -3.78 -15.35
C GLU A 97 -6.36 -2.73 -14.88
N ILE A 98 -6.76 -2.75 -13.60
CA ILE A 98 -7.59 -1.68 -13.01
C ILE A 98 -6.87 -0.34 -13.17
N PHE A 99 -5.60 -0.25 -12.77
CA PHE A 99 -4.80 0.97 -12.87
C PHE A 99 -4.70 1.45 -14.31
N ARG A 100 -4.37 0.55 -15.26
CA ARG A 100 -4.28 0.86 -16.69
C ARG A 100 -5.57 1.48 -17.19
N ARG A 101 -6.71 0.83 -16.97
CA ARG A 101 -8.02 1.34 -17.41
C ARG A 101 -8.43 2.64 -16.74
N GLN A 102 -8.03 2.85 -15.49
CA GLN A 102 -8.30 4.11 -14.81
C GLN A 102 -7.51 5.26 -15.43
N ASN A 103 -6.28 5.03 -15.85
CA ASN A 103 -5.37 6.09 -16.31
C ASN A 103 -5.32 6.23 -17.83
N ASP A 104 -5.88 5.29 -18.59
CA ASP A 104 -5.93 5.30 -20.07
C ASP A 104 -6.55 6.59 -20.64
N ALA A 105 -7.52 7.15 -19.91
CA ALA A 105 -8.24 8.37 -20.30
C ALA A 105 -7.74 9.66 -19.63
N HIS A 106 -6.72 9.58 -18.76
CA HIS A 106 -6.21 10.74 -18.02
C HIS A 106 -4.99 11.35 -18.74
N HIS A 107 -4.71 12.63 -18.44
CA HIS A 107 -3.47 13.28 -18.87
C HIS A 107 -2.26 12.50 -18.35
N PRO A 108 -1.15 12.37 -19.11
CA PRO A 108 0.05 11.64 -18.66
C PRO A 108 0.63 12.19 -17.34
N ASP A 109 0.44 13.48 -17.06
CA ASP A 109 0.89 14.09 -15.81
C ASP A 109 -0.06 13.82 -14.62
N HIS A 110 -1.15 13.09 -14.86
CA HIS A 110 -2.16 12.77 -13.85
C HIS A 110 -2.18 11.27 -13.56
N ILE A 111 -1.92 10.90 -12.31
CA ILE A 111 -1.95 9.51 -11.85
C ILE A 111 -3.13 9.31 -10.89
N ASN A 112 -4.16 8.62 -11.35
CA ASN A 112 -5.31 8.24 -10.55
C ASN A 112 -5.07 6.90 -9.85
N VAL A 113 -5.08 6.92 -8.51
CA VAL A 113 -4.82 5.75 -7.65
C VAL A 113 -6.00 5.36 -6.77
N SER A 114 -7.19 5.89 -7.06
CA SER A 114 -8.39 5.76 -6.23
C SER A 114 -8.80 4.31 -5.91
N ARG A 115 -8.64 3.37 -6.85
CA ARG A 115 -9.04 1.95 -6.68
C ARG A 115 -7.90 1.04 -6.24
N LEU A 116 -6.74 1.60 -5.91
CA LEU A 116 -5.57 0.83 -5.49
C LEU A 116 -5.46 0.73 -3.96
N GLN A 117 -4.86 -0.37 -3.52
CA GLN A 117 -4.38 -0.53 -2.15
C GLN A 117 -3.06 0.21 -1.98
N THR A 118 -2.75 0.68 -0.77
CA THR A 118 -1.60 1.56 -0.52
C THR A 118 -0.27 0.96 -0.98
N SER A 119 -0.05 -0.34 -0.78
CA SER A 119 1.16 -1.04 -1.28
C SER A 119 1.31 -0.90 -2.80
N ASN A 120 0.22 -1.05 -3.53
CA ASN A 120 0.21 -1.02 -5.00
C ASN A 120 0.37 0.41 -5.51
N ILE A 121 -0.09 1.41 -4.75
CA ILE A 121 0.14 2.83 -5.06
C ILE A 121 1.65 3.09 -5.11
N ILE A 122 2.40 2.62 -4.12
CA ILE A 122 3.86 2.81 -4.10
C ILE A 122 4.52 2.15 -5.30
N THR A 123 4.14 0.91 -5.64
CA THR A 123 4.63 0.23 -6.83
C THR A 123 4.34 1.01 -8.12
N VAL A 124 3.11 1.51 -8.28
CA VAL A 124 2.74 2.34 -9.43
C VAL A 124 3.58 3.61 -9.50
N LEU A 125 3.77 4.30 -8.38
CA LEU A 125 4.59 5.50 -8.34
C LEU A 125 6.04 5.15 -8.70
N ASP A 126 6.57 4.03 -8.22
CA ASP A 126 7.89 3.52 -8.58
C ASP A 126 8.10 3.45 -10.10
N GLU A 127 7.14 2.80 -10.76
CA GLU A 127 7.17 2.51 -12.19
C GLU A 127 6.84 3.72 -13.09
N ASN A 128 5.93 4.61 -12.66
CA ASN A 128 5.36 5.65 -13.53
C ASN A 128 5.87 7.06 -13.26
N LEU A 129 6.52 7.30 -12.12
CA LEU A 129 7.15 8.60 -11.90
C LEU A 129 8.38 8.76 -12.81
N PRO A 130 8.59 9.96 -13.40
CA PRO A 130 9.79 10.25 -14.15
C PRO A 130 11.04 9.99 -13.30
N GLN A 131 12.07 9.39 -13.93
CA GLN A 131 13.37 9.16 -13.28
C GLN A 131 14.23 10.45 -13.22
N GLY A 132 13.80 11.53 -13.90
CA GLY A 132 14.46 12.83 -13.93
C GLY A 132 13.69 13.90 -13.14
N ALA A 133 14.00 15.17 -13.44
CA ALA A 133 13.31 16.30 -12.81
C ALA A 133 11.81 16.26 -13.11
N ILE A 134 10.99 16.28 -12.06
CA ILE A 134 9.53 16.37 -12.17
C ILE A 134 9.15 17.84 -12.22
N GLN A 135 8.50 18.26 -13.31
CA GLN A 135 8.06 19.64 -13.49
C GLN A 135 6.68 19.86 -12.85
N GLU A 136 5.70 19.07 -13.28
CA GLU A 136 4.37 19.04 -12.72
C GLU A 136 3.80 17.62 -12.79
N LEU A 137 3.22 17.14 -11.70
CA LEU A 137 2.50 15.88 -11.65
C LEU A 137 1.39 15.95 -10.61
N THR A 138 0.22 15.41 -10.92
CA THR A 138 -0.91 15.35 -10.01
C THR A 138 -1.32 13.91 -9.72
N ILE A 139 -1.28 13.51 -8.46
CA ILE A 139 -1.74 12.19 -8.01
C ILE A 139 -3.13 12.35 -7.38
N THR A 140 -4.16 11.69 -7.91
CA THR A 140 -5.55 11.81 -7.45
C THR A 140 -6.08 10.53 -6.83
N GLY A 141 -7.19 10.62 -6.07
CA GLY A 141 -7.77 9.45 -5.40
C GLY A 141 -7.10 9.09 -4.07
N LEU A 142 -6.32 10.02 -3.50
CA LEU A 142 -5.78 9.90 -2.15
C LEU A 142 -6.86 10.37 -1.17
N VAL A 143 -7.59 9.41 -0.59
CA VAL A 143 -8.73 9.62 0.34
C VAL A 143 -8.56 10.92 1.17
N PRO A 144 -9.51 11.86 1.12
CA PRO A 144 -9.35 13.23 1.63
C PRO A 144 -9.29 13.33 3.16
N LYS A 145 -9.30 12.19 3.88
CA LYS A 145 -9.15 12.19 5.33
C LYS A 145 -7.74 12.66 5.70
N PRO A 146 -7.59 13.77 6.46
CA PRO A 146 -6.30 14.20 6.95
C PRO A 146 -5.69 13.07 7.79
N PHE A 147 -4.37 12.87 7.65
CA PHE A 147 -3.62 11.79 8.31
C PHE A 147 -4.07 10.36 7.98
N SER A 148 -4.75 10.14 6.85
CA SER A 148 -4.95 8.76 6.40
C SER A 148 -3.58 8.08 6.20
N SER A 149 -3.46 6.83 6.66
CA SER A 149 -2.24 6.03 6.51
C SER A 149 -1.74 6.05 5.06
N ARG A 150 -2.67 5.98 4.11
CA ARG A 150 -2.41 6.11 2.67
C ARG A 150 -1.70 7.42 2.31
N ARG A 151 -2.20 8.58 2.73
CA ARG A 151 -1.57 9.88 2.44
C ARG A 151 -0.19 9.97 3.07
N CYS A 152 -0.06 9.56 4.33
CA CYS A 152 1.21 9.58 5.03
C CYS A 152 2.27 8.71 4.35
N GLU A 153 1.89 7.51 3.90
CA GLU A 153 2.80 6.58 3.25
C GLU A 153 3.24 7.07 1.86
N VAL A 154 2.32 7.59 1.06
CA VAL A 154 2.64 8.19 -0.24
C VAL A 154 3.53 9.42 -0.07
N MET A 155 3.24 10.30 0.88
CA MET A 155 4.09 11.45 1.17
C MET A 155 5.48 11.05 1.64
N ARG A 156 5.58 10.05 2.52
CA ARG A 156 6.86 9.53 3.01
C ARG A 156 7.70 9.02 1.83
N TYR A 157 7.09 8.19 0.98
CA TYR A 157 7.75 7.65 -0.21
C TYR A 157 8.23 8.75 -1.16
N LEU A 158 7.37 9.72 -1.49
CA LEU A 158 7.72 10.81 -2.40
C LEU A 158 8.82 11.71 -1.85
N ARG A 159 8.78 12.03 -0.55
CA ARG A 159 9.85 12.80 0.10
C ARG A 159 11.19 12.07 0.06
N GLU A 160 11.19 10.76 0.26
CA GLU A 160 12.38 9.93 0.19
C GLU A 160 12.93 9.89 -1.24
N ARG A 161 12.07 9.59 -2.22
CA ARG A 161 12.43 9.51 -3.63
C ARG A 161 12.91 10.83 -4.22
N LEU A 162 12.29 11.94 -3.83
CA LEU A 162 12.58 13.27 -4.37
C LEU A 162 13.57 14.06 -3.51
N SER A 163 14.18 13.42 -2.50
CA SER A 163 15.15 14.06 -1.58
C SER A 163 16.37 14.64 -2.30
N SER A 164 16.73 14.09 -3.46
CA SER A 164 17.84 14.53 -4.30
C SER A 164 17.43 15.57 -5.36
N SER A 165 16.13 15.82 -5.53
CA SER A 165 15.62 16.78 -6.52
C SER A 165 15.53 18.17 -5.88
N PRO A 166 16.36 19.14 -6.30
CA PRO A 166 16.26 20.49 -5.79
C PRO A 166 14.91 21.10 -6.21
N ASN A 167 14.27 21.81 -5.27
CA ASN A 167 13.09 22.64 -5.51
C ASN A 167 11.79 21.90 -5.88
N VAL A 168 11.58 20.67 -5.40
CA VAL A 168 10.27 20.01 -5.58
C VAL A 168 9.36 20.29 -4.38
N GLU A 169 8.20 20.87 -4.64
CA GLU A 169 7.14 21.10 -3.67
C GLU A 169 6.05 20.03 -3.77
N LEU A 170 5.64 19.50 -2.61
CA LEU A 170 4.57 18.52 -2.48
C LEU A 170 3.40 19.16 -1.73
N THR A 171 2.31 19.45 -2.45
CA THR A 171 1.15 20.15 -1.89
C THR A 171 -0.13 19.36 -2.09
N PHE A 172 -0.93 19.22 -1.02
CA PHE A 172 -2.23 18.60 -1.13
C PHE A 172 -3.32 19.63 -1.42
N GLN A 173 -4.17 19.32 -2.39
CA GLN A 173 -5.39 20.06 -2.70
C GLN A 173 -6.56 19.06 -2.65
N GLY A 174 -7.28 19.01 -1.52
CA GLY A 174 -8.34 18.02 -1.33
C GLY A 174 -7.80 16.58 -1.36
N ASP A 175 -8.28 15.78 -2.30
CA ASP A 175 -7.87 14.39 -2.55
C ASP A 175 -6.71 14.25 -3.56
N ALA A 176 -6.24 15.37 -4.12
CA ALA A 176 -5.11 15.42 -5.04
C ALA A 176 -3.82 15.83 -4.30
N LEU A 177 -2.71 15.19 -4.65
CA LEU A 177 -1.36 15.59 -4.31
C LEU A 177 -0.67 16.12 -5.56
N ARG A 178 -0.28 17.39 -5.54
CA ARG A 178 0.48 18.02 -6.62
C ARG A 178 1.95 18.03 -6.27
N ILE A 179 2.75 17.66 -7.27
CA ILE A 179 4.20 17.76 -7.29
C ILE A 179 4.53 18.88 -8.27
N THR A 180 5.17 19.94 -7.81
CA THR A 180 5.50 21.11 -8.64
C THR A 180 6.94 21.55 -8.42
N ASN A 181 7.60 22.01 -9.48
CA ASN A 181 8.89 22.67 -9.40
C ASN A 181 8.75 24.17 -9.73
N PRO A 182 8.88 25.09 -8.75
CA PRO A 182 8.64 26.51 -8.93
C PRO A 182 9.74 27.21 -9.75
N GLU A 183 10.96 26.68 -9.86
CA GLU A 183 12.04 27.32 -10.62
C GLU A 183 11.78 27.33 -12.13
N ASN A 184 11.07 26.32 -12.65
CA ASN A 184 10.75 26.23 -14.08
C ASN A 184 9.47 26.99 -14.47
N GLN A 185 8.66 27.44 -13.52
CA GLN A 185 7.46 28.24 -13.83
C GLN A 185 7.85 29.68 -14.21
N ASN A 186 8.92 30.22 -13.61
CA ASN A 186 9.43 31.54 -13.94
C ASN A 186 10.15 31.59 -15.32
N SER A 187 10.58 30.46 -15.86
CA SER A 187 11.22 30.40 -17.18
C SER A 187 10.24 30.46 -18.35
N ALA A 188 8.96 30.16 -18.11
CA ALA A 188 7.90 30.24 -19.12
C ALA A 188 7.27 31.64 -19.19
N ALA A 189 7.27 32.40 -18.08
CA ALA A 189 6.71 33.75 -18.01
C ALA A 189 7.56 34.85 -18.68
N ASN A 190 8.83 34.56 -19.00
CA ASN A 190 9.78 35.52 -19.58
C ASN A 190 10.05 35.30 -21.09
N LYS A 191 9.18 34.55 -21.80
CA LYS A 191 9.32 34.33 -23.25
C LYS A 191 8.32 35.10 -24.11
N ASP A 192 7.46 35.92 -23.49
CA ASP A 192 6.45 36.73 -24.18
C ASP A 192 6.71 38.25 -24.04
N GLU A 193 7.98 38.67 -23.97
CA GLU A 193 8.37 40.09 -24.05
C GLU A 193 9.35 40.35 -25.21
#